data_AF-A0A836RH98-F1
#
_entry.id   AF-A0A836RH98-F1
#
_cell.length_a   1.000
_cell.length_b   1.000
_cell.length_c   1.000
_cell.angle_alpha   90.00
_cell.angle_beta   90.00
_cell.angle_gamma   90.00
#
_symmetry.space_group_name_H-M   'P 1'
#
loop_
_entity.id
_entity.type
_entity.pdbx_description
1 polymer ?
#
loop_
_entity_poly.entity_id
_entity_poly.type
_entity_poly.pdbx_seq_one_letter_code
_entity_poly.pdbx_strand_id
1 'polypeptide(L)'
;MVADFLKISPRISVFPVVHGSGDCAVEVRRVMLSESFDCLAVPLPASFQKQVEQAIPMLPRIAVVVQPEPWAPDGPTDRDAEPFDRAASYVPIDPCQPVIA
;
A
#
# COMPACT_ATOMS: atom_id res chain seq x y z
N MET A 1 17.95 15.79 4.79
CA MET A 1 18.72 14.69 5.41
C MET A 1 17.83 13.94 6.37
N VAL A 2 17.62 12.65 6.11
CA VAL A 2 16.83 11.75 6.95
C VAL A 2 17.50 11.56 8.31
N ALA A 3 16.75 11.69 9.39
CA ALA A 3 17.24 11.50 10.75
C ALA A 3 17.71 10.05 10.97
N ASP A 4 18.82 9.86 11.68
CA ASP A 4 19.44 8.53 11.81
C ASP A 4 18.57 7.50 12.53
N PHE A 5 17.69 7.93 13.45
CA PHE A 5 16.77 7.01 14.13
C PHE A 5 15.69 6.40 13.20
N LEU A 6 15.50 6.99 12.01
CA LEU A 6 14.58 6.49 10.99
C LEU A 6 15.27 5.52 10.01
N LYS A 7 16.57 5.24 10.17
CA LYS A 7 17.30 4.32 9.30
C LYS A 7 17.31 2.91 9.90
N ILE A 8 16.82 1.94 9.14
CA ILE A 8 16.96 0.51 9.44
C ILE A 8 18.33 0.01 8.96
N SER A 9 18.82 0.54 7.84
CA SER A 9 20.13 0.20 7.25
C SER A 9 20.68 1.39 6.45
N PRO A 10 21.91 1.32 5.91
CA PRO A 10 22.46 2.37 5.08
C PRO A 10 21.63 2.74 3.84
N ARG A 11 20.73 1.85 3.38
CA ARG A 11 19.89 2.05 2.19
C ARG A 11 18.39 2.01 2.48
N ILE A 12 17.97 1.82 3.74
CA ILE A 12 16.57 1.67 4.11
C ILE A 12 16.23 2.68 5.20
N SER A 13 15.33 3.61 4.86
CA SER A 13 14.72 4.57 5.78
C SER A 13 13.25 4.26 5.94
N VAL A 14 12.70 4.45 7.15
CA VAL A 14 11.30 4.23 7.47
C VAL A 14 10.71 5.52 8.03
N PHE A 15 9.56 5.93 7.49
CA PHE A 15 8.84 7.09 7.96
C PHE A 15 7.48 6.66 8.53
N PRO A 16 7.19 6.96 9.80
CA PRO A 16 5.89 6.64 10.36
C PRO A 16 4.82 7.55 9.75
N VAL A 17 3.74 6.95 9.26
CA VAL A 17 2.53 7.65 8.83
C VAL A 17 1.43 7.36 9.84
N VAL A 18 0.99 8.40 10.55
CA VAL A 18 -0.16 8.31 11.46
C VAL A 18 -1.38 8.81 10.72
N HIS A 19 -2.39 7.96 10.58
CA HIS A 19 -3.65 8.33 9.93
C HIS A 19 -4.29 9.53 10.64
N GLY A 20 -4.73 10.53 9.88
CA GLY A 20 -5.32 11.76 10.40
C GLY A 20 -4.33 12.80 10.92
N SER A 21 -3.02 12.52 10.92
CA SER A 21 -1.99 13.47 11.35
C SER A 21 -1.47 14.31 10.17
N GLY A 22 -1.85 15.59 10.12
CA GLY A 22 -1.35 16.55 9.13
C GLY A 22 0.16 16.76 9.23
N ASP A 23 0.70 16.84 10.44
CA ASP A 23 2.13 17.05 10.68
C ASP A 23 2.96 15.88 10.14
N CYS A 24 2.52 14.64 10.38
CA CYS A 24 3.17 13.46 9.80
C CYS A 24 3.11 13.48 8.27
N ALA A 25 1.97 13.84 7.68
CA ALA A 25 1.81 13.89 6.24
C ALA A 25 2.72 14.95 5.58
N VAL A 26 2.85 16.14 6.20
CA VAL A 26 3.70 17.21 5.71
C VAL A 26 5.18 16.82 5.76
N GLU A 27 5.65 16.23 6.86
CA GLU A 27 7.06 15.84 6.98
C GLU A 27 7.42 14.68 6.04
N VAL A 28 6.56 13.67 5.90
CA VAL A 28 6.77 12.58 4.93
C VAL A 28 6.88 13.15 3.51
N ARG A 29 5.95 14.02 3.12
CA ARG A 29 5.99 14.69 1.81
C ARG A 29 7.27 15.51 1.62
N ARG A 30 7.66 16.28 2.64
CA ARG A 30 8.88 17.11 2.58
C ARG A 30 10.10 16.24 2.33
N VAL A 31 10.24 15.12 3.05
CA VAL A 31 11.39 14.23 2.89
C VAL A 31 11.40 13.58 1.51
N MET A 32 10.25 13.05 1.06
CA MET A 32 10.09 12.46 -0.27
C MET A 32 10.47 13.41 -1.42
N LEU A 33 10.25 14.72 -1.25
CA LEU A 33 10.60 15.72 -2.26
C LEU A 33 12.05 16.23 -2.16
N SER A 34 12.69 16.03 -1.01
CA SER A 34 14.05 16.54 -0.75
C SER A 34 15.17 15.54 -1.00
N GLU A 35 14.83 14.25 -1.07
CA GLU A 35 15.77 13.14 -1.24
C GLU A 35 15.37 12.31 -2.47
N SER A 36 16.33 11.61 -3.07
CA SER A 36 16.06 10.64 -4.14
C SER A 36 15.97 9.23 -3.57
N PHE A 37 14.84 8.55 -3.79
CA PHE A 37 14.64 7.16 -3.39
C PHE A 37 14.53 6.27 -4.63
N ASP A 38 15.17 5.11 -4.58
CA ASP A 38 15.06 4.11 -5.66
C ASP A 38 13.69 3.41 -5.64
N CYS A 39 13.06 3.29 -4.46
CA CYS A 39 11.73 2.67 -4.30
C CYS A 39 10.99 3.19 -3.05
N LEU A 40 9.67 3.03 -3.04
CA LEU A 40 8.78 3.30 -1.89
C LEU A 40 7.99 2.04 -1.55
N ALA A 41 8.23 1.46 -0.37
CA ALA A 41 7.42 0.37 0.14
C ALA A 41 6.27 0.92 1.01
N VAL A 42 5.04 0.49 0.72
CA VAL A 42 3.86 0.80 1.54
C VAL A 42 3.34 -0.51 2.13
N PRO A 43 3.21 -0.62 3.47
CA PRO A 43 2.72 -1.84 4.09
C PRO A 43 1.28 -2.11 3.68
N LEU A 44 1.01 -3.33 3.23
CA LEU A 44 -0.33 -3.78 2.90
C LEU A 44 -1.03 -4.34 4.16
N PRO A 45 -2.36 -4.23 4.25
CA PRO A 45 -3.11 -4.91 5.31
C PRO A 45 -2.83 -6.41 5.30
N ALA A 46 -2.80 -7.05 6.48
CA ALA A 46 -2.53 -8.49 6.62
C ALA A 46 -3.51 -9.37 5.82
N SER A 47 -4.71 -8.86 5.49
CA SER A 47 -5.67 -9.55 4.63
C SER A 47 -5.10 -9.85 3.25
N PHE A 48 -4.23 -8.98 2.70
CA PHE A 48 -3.62 -9.16 1.38
C PHE A 48 -2.44 -10.14 1.38
N GLN A 49 -1.81 -10.39 2.52
CA GLN A 49 -0.53 -11.11 2.61
C GLN A 49 -0.55 -12.44 1.86
N LYS A 50 -1.48 -13.34 2.21
CA LYS A 50 -1.52 -14.69 1.64
C LYS A 50 -1.65 -14.68 0.11
N GLN A 51 -2.52 -13.83 -0.42
CA GLN A 51 -2.78 -13.77 -1.87
C GLN A 51 -1.62 -13.11 -2.61
N VAL A 52 -0.99 -12.09 -2.01
CA VAL A 52 0.20 -11.43 -2.55
C VAL A 52 1.38 -12.40 -2.59
N GLU A 53 1.68 -13.09 -1.48
CA GLU A 53 2.75 -14.10 -1.39
C GLU A 53 2.58 -15.24 -2.41
N GLN A 54 1.33 -15.65 -2.68
CA GLN A 54 1.03 -16.65 -3.70
C GLN A 54 1.23 -16.15 -5.14
N ALA A 55 1.07 -14.85 -5.37
CA ALA A 55 1.18 -14.25 -6.70
C ALA A 55 2.62 -13.86 -7.06
N ILE A 56 3.48 -13.57 -6.07
CA ILE A 56 4.90 -13.22 -6.31
C ILE A 56 5.64 -14.25 -7.18
N PRO A 57 5.56 -15.58 -6.93
CA PRO A 57 6.22 -16.58 -7.76
C PRO A 57 5.73 -16.64 -9.21
N MET A 58 4.59 -16.00 -9.52
CA MET A 58 4.03 -15.97 -10.87
C MET A 58 4.70 -14.91 -11.75
N LEU A 59 5.50 -14.00 -11.17
CA LEU A 59 6.26 -13.03 -11.95
C LEU A 59 7.17 -13.74 -12.98
N PRO A 60 7.30 -13.20 -14.21
CA PRO A 60 6.88 -11.86 -14.65
C PRO A 60 5.43 -11.78 -15.16
N ARG A 61 4.59 -12.81 -14.97
CA ARG A 61 3.18 -12.75 -15.35
C ARG A 61 2.46 -11.70 -14.49
N ILE A 62 1.96 -10.65 -15.14
CA ILE A 62 1.18 -9.59 -14.49
C ILE A 62 -0.10 -10.19 -13.89
N ALA A 63 -0.35 -9.91 -12.62
CA ALA A 63 -1.53 -10.32 -11.88
C ALA A 63 -2.05 -9.18 -11.00
N VAL A 64 -3.21 -9.38 -10.37
CA VAL A 64 -3.79 -8.44 -9.39
C VAL A 64 -4.46 -9.25 -8.28
N VAL A 65 -4.23 -8.86 -7.04
CA VAL A 65 -4.97 -9.33 -5.88
C VAL A 65 -6.12 -8.36 -5.64
N VAL A 66 -7.36 -8.85 -5.65
CA VAL A 66 -8.57 -8.04 -5.43
C VAL A 66 -9.25 -8.50 -4.15
N GLN A 67 -9.59 -7.57 -3.27
CA GLN A 67 -10.39 -7.82 -2.07
C GLN A 67 -11.61 -6.92 -2.06
N PRO A 68 -12.82 -7.47 -1.86
CA PRO A 68 -14.01 -6.65 -1.67
C PRO A 68 -13.86 -5.83 -0.39
N GLU A 69 -14.24 -4.56 -0.43
CA GLU A 69 -14.25 -3.73 0.77
C GLU A 69 -15.37 -4.19 1.71
N PRO A 70 -15.13 -4.25 3.03
CA PRO A 70 -16.19 -4.52 3.98
C PRO A 70 -17.31 -3.49 3.80
N TRP A 71 -18.55 -3.96 3.85
CA TRP A 71 -19.73 -3.10 3.82
C TRP A 71 -19.59 -1.99 4.87
N ALA A 72 -19.54 -0.73 4.41
CA ALA A 72 -19.54 0.43 5.29
C ALA A 72 -20.94 0.59 5.89
N PRO A 73 -21.08 0.78 7.23
CA PRO A 73 -22.39 0.93 7.86
C PRO A 73 -23.16 2.18 7.39
N ASP A 74 -22.46 3.18 6.83
CA ASP A 74 -23.02 4.40 6.25
C ASP A 74 -23.08 4.37 4.70
N GLY A 75 -22.73 3.24 4.08
CA GLY A 75 -22.87 3.04 2.65
C GLY A 75 -24.32 2.70 2.28
N PRO A 76 -24.76 2.94 1.04
CA PRO A 76 -26.06 2.48 0.58
C PRO A 76 -26.23 0.99 0.93
N THR A 77 -27.41 0.65 1.46
CA THR A 77 -27.73 -0.74 1.80
C THR A 77 -27.91 -1.50 0.49
N ASP A 78 -26.79 -1.95 -0.06
CA ASP A 78 -26.65 -2.61 -1.37
C ASP A 78 -27.28 -4.00 -1.38
N ARG A 79 -28.59 -4.05 -1.16
CA ARG A 79 -29.42 -5.20 -1.48
C ARG A 79 -29.80 -5.23 -2.97
N ASP A 80 -29.64 -4.10 -3.66
CA ASP A 80 -29.97 -3.92 -5.09
C ASP A 80 -28.74 -3.53 -5.96
N ALA A 81 -27.53 -3.54 -5.40
CA ALA A 81 -26.32 -3.22 -6.16
C ALA A 81 -25.96 -4.39 -7.09
N GLU A 82 -25.78 -4.09 -8.37
CA GLU A 82 -25.29 -5.05 -9.36
C GLU A 82 -23.90 -5.55 -8.91
N PRO A 83 -23.46 -6.78 -9.27
CA PRO A 83 -22.18 -7.34 -8.83
C PRO A 83 -20.95 -6.45 -9.10
N PHE A 84 -21.08 -5.50 -10.03
CA PHE A 84 -20.05 -4.54 -10.44
C PHE A 84 -20.00 -3.25 -9.59
N ASP A 85 -20.99 -3.00 -8.73
CA ASP A 85 -21.08 -1.79 -7.90
C ASP A 85 -20.38 -1.96 -6.54
N ARG A 86 -19.86 -3.15 -6.22
CA ARG A 86 -19.15 -3.41 -4.97
C ARG A 86 -17.75 -2.80 -5.01
N ALA A 87 -17.48 -1.89 -4.08
CA ALA A 87 -16.15 -1.35 -3.88
C ALA A 87 -15.15 -2.47 -3.55
N ALA A 88 -13.96 -2.38 -4.13
CA ALA A 88 -12.88 -3.34 -3.93
C ALA A 88 -11.54 -2.62 -3.88
N SER A 89 -10.72 -3.02 -2.92
CA SER A 89 -9.31 -2.67 -2.86
C SER A 89 -8.51 -3.67 -3.69
N TYR A 90 -7.54 -3.21 -4.44
CA TYR A 90 -6.68 -4.09 -5.24
C TYR A 90 -5.21 -3.76 -5.08
N VAL A 91 -4.38 -4.79 -5.23
CA VAL A 91 -2.92 -4.71 -5.20
C VAL A 91 -2.43 -5.34 -6.50
N PRO A 92 -1.83 -4.57 -7.42
CA PRO A 92 -1.22 -5.17 -8.61
C PRO A 92 -0.10 -6.14 -8.20
N ILE A 93 0.37 -6.98 -9.12
CA ILE A 93 1.59 -7.78 -8.97
C ILE A 93 2.29 -7.74 -10.31
N ASP A 94 3.28 -6.86 -10.45
CA ASP A 94 4.08 -6.71 -11.66
C ASP A 94 5.57 -6.46 -11.35
N PRO A 95 6.49 -6.71 -12.29
CA PRO A 95 7.94 -6.58 -12.07
C PRO A 95 8.42 -5.15 -11.77
N CYS A 96 7.59 -4.14 -12.03
CA CYS A 96 7.88 -2.72 -11.81
C CYS A 96 7.22 -2.21 -10.52
N GLN A 97 6.49 -3.06 -9.81
CA GLN A 97 5.75 -2.66 -8.63
C GLN A 97 6.64 -2.64 -7.38
N PRO A 98 6.57 -1.56 -6.57
CA PRO A 98 7.42 -1.42 -5.40
C PRO A 98 6.89 -2.17 -4.16
N VAL A 99 6.23 -3.32 -4.35
CA VAL A 99 5.87 -4.21 -3.24
C VAL A 99 7.07 -5.12 -2.97
N ILE A 100 7.90 -4.71 -2.01
CA ILE A 100 8.93 -5.56 -1.44
C ILE A 100 8.27 -6.28 -0.26
N ALA A 101 8.10 -7.60 -0.37
CA ALA A 101 7.77 -8.48 0.75
C ALA A 101 9.03 -8.81 1.56
#